data_AF-A0A3N5VG15-F1
#
_entry.id   AF-A0A3N5VG15-F1
#
_cell.length_a   1.000
_cell.length_b   1.000
_cell.length_c   1.000
_cell.angle_alpha   90.00
_cell.angle_beta   90.00
_cell.angle_gamma   90.00
#
_symmetry.space_group_name_H-M   'P 1'
#
loop_
_entity.id
_entity.type
_entity.pdbx_description
1 polymer ?
#
loop_
_entity_poly.entity_id
_entity_poly.type
_entity_poly.pdbx_seq_one_letter_code
_entity_poly.pdbx_strand_id
1 'polypeptide(L)'
;TSGTEDPESAVPFDLTLPDGRVLPKSGNLFGVLESTLWGTYAEYTTGIEADLDGNGTLDFGEKLPDANVLKAGADALDQYTAELDTSASEWEPTESDAFTALVVMVPTMSEYFNSWKNSRFILGDASEQRDFVVISRLADIQNILGSLQVVYGEVKPLVQSADAAQATQIEQSLGDLKSFVSNVYAREQGGYQHAPEEADVLGAEAQNRATAIAGQVAQIAAKLNIKIEE
;
A
#
# COMPACT_ATOMS: atom_id res chain seq x y z
N THR A 1 10.30 -3.02 3.20
CA THR A 1 10.98 -3.16 4.50
C THR A 1 12.45 -2.79 4.36
N SER A 2 13.07 -2.19 5.36
CA SER A 2 14.51 -1.89 5.30
C SER A 2 15.35 -3.17 5.49
N GLY A 3 16.60 -3.18 5.02
CA GLY A 3 17.48 -4.34 5.16
C GLY A 3 17.84 -4.69 6.60
N THR A 4 17.64 -3.75 7.54
CA THR A 4 17.79 -4.00 8.98
C THR A 4 16.55 -4.64 9.62
N GLU A 5 15.38 -4.47 9.02
CA GLU A 5 14.10 -5.00 9.51
C GLU A 5 13.77 -6.37 8.91
N ASP A 6 13.97 -6.54 7.60
CA ASP A 6 13.81 -7.81 6.89
C ASP A 6 14.79 -7.88 5.71
N PRO A 7 15.94 -8.57 5.88
CA PRO A 7 16.96 -8.68 4.84
C PRO A 7 16.50 -9.40 3.56
N GLU A 8 15.52 -10.32 3.66
CA GLU A 8 15.06 -11.14 2.53
C GLU A 8 14.07 -10.38 1.65
N SER A 9 13.24 -9.52 2.25
CA SER A 9 12.29 -8.65 1.56
C SER A 9 12.80 -7.22 1.35
N ALA A 10 14.11 -7.01 1.52
CA ALA A 10 14.71 -5.69 1.45
C ALA A 10 14.75 -5.14 0.01
N VAL A 11 14.66 -3.82 -0.11
CA VAL A 11 14.84 -3.14 -1.40
C VAL A 11 16.21 -3.48 -2.02
N PRO A 12 16.32 -3.56 -3.36
CA PRO A 12 17.53 -4.01 -4.02
C PRO A 12 18.63 -2.95 -4.14
N PHE A 13 18.42 -1.75 -3.58
CA PHE A 13 19.30 -0.60 -3.73
C PHE A 13 19.75 -0.03 -2.39
N ASP A 14 20.90 0.64 -2.40
CA ASP A 14 21.38 1.52 -1.34
C ASP A 14 21.17 2.97 -1.76
N LEU A 15 20.98 3.88 -0.80
CA LEU A 15 20.83 5.30 -1.07
C LEU A 15 22.14 6.04 -0.79
N THR A 16 22.80 6.53 -1.84
CA THR A 16 23.99 7.38 -1.70
C THR A 16 23.58 8.84 -1.54
N LEU A 17 23.97 9.46 -0.43
CA LEU A 17 23.61 10.83 -0.10
C LEU A 17 24.59 11.84 -0.72
N PRO A 18 24.17 13.10 -0.97
CA PRO A 18 25.04 14.15 -1.50
C PRO A 18 26.28 14.46 -0.66
N ASP A 19 26.26 14.16 0.64
CA ASP A 19 27.39 14.32 1.55
C ASP A 19 28.33 13.09 1.63
N GLY A 20 28.08 12.07 0.80
CA GLY A 20 28.89 10.86 0.71
C GLY A 20 28.52 9.75 1.70
N ARG A 21 27.55 9.96 2.60
CA ARG A 21 26.97 8.87 3.39
C ARG A 21 26.23 7.89 2.47
N VAL A 22 26.13 6.64 2.90
CA VAL A 22 25.33 5.60 2.22
C VAL A 22 24.36 5.03 3.23
N LEU A 23 23.07 5.00 2.87
CA LEU A 23 22.03 4.33 3.64
C LEU A 23 21.79 2.95 3.00
N PRO A 24 22.26 1.86 3.64
CA PRO A 24 22.13 0.54 3.07
C PRO A 24 20.69 0.07 3.12
N LYS A 25 20.11 -0.32 1.98
CA LYS A 25 18.75 -0.88 1.88
C LYS A 25 17.72 -0.16 2.75
N SER A 26 17.58 1.15 2.58
CA SER A 26 16.83 2.05 3.47
C SER A 26 15.31 1.81 3.55
N GLY A 27 14.79 0.84 2.81
CA GLY A 27 13.36 0.55 2.71
C GLY A 27 12.73 1.21 1.50
N ASN A 28 11.40 1.18 1.43
CA ASN A 28 10.68 1.73 0.29
C ASN A 28 10.84 3.27 0.25
N LEU A 29 10.91 3.86 -0.95
CA LEU A 29 11.22 5.29 -1.09
C LEU A 29 10.11 6.21 -0.55
N PHE A 30 8.85 5.76 -0.55
CA PHE A 30 7.77 6.51 0.11
C PHE A 30 8.01 6.61 1.62
N GLY A 31 8.38 5.51 2.28
CA GLY A 31 8.69 5.48 3.70
C GLY A 31 9.94 6.30 4.04
N VAL A 32 10.98 6.27 3.19
CA VAL A 32 12.16 7.15 3.35
C VAL A 32 11.76 8.62 3.30
N LEU A 33 10.99 9.02 2.28
CA LEU A 33 10.56 10.41 2.12
C LEU A 33 9.59 10.85 3.23
N GLU A 34 8.58 10.04 3.53
CA GLU A 34 7.60 10.33 4.57
C GLU A 34 8.27 10.47 5.94
N SER A 35 9.13 9.53 6.31
CA SER A 35 9.82 9.60 7.61
C SER A 35 10.84 10.73 7.71
N THR A 36 11.42 11.15 6.58
CA THR A 36 12.27 12.34 6.49
C THR A 36 11.46 13.62 6.68
N LEU A 37 10.29 13.72 6.02
CA LEU A 37 9.43 14.91 6.06
C LEU A 37 8.70 15.07 7.39
N TRP A 38 8.27 13.96 8.00
CA TRP A 38 7.49 13.96 9.25
C TRP A 38 8.32 13.63 10.50
N GLY A 39 9.61 13.35 10.31
CA GLY A 39 10.56 13.13 11.41
C GLY A 39 10.25 11.93 12.31
N THR A 40 9.64 10.89 11.73
CA THR A 40 9.30 9.63 12.41
C THR A 40 10.51 8.69 12.49
N TYR A 41 11.59 9.00 11.75
CA TYR A 41 12.85 8.29 11.87
C TYR A 41 14.01 9.26 12.13
N ALA A 42 14.57 9.19 13.35
CA ALA A 42 15.52 10.20 13.84
C ALA A 42 16.76 10.35 12.95
N GLU A 43 17.26 9.25 12.37
CA GLU A 43 18.44 9.25 11.49
C GLU A 43 18.21 10.00 10.16
N TYR A 44 16.96 10.26 9.79
CA TYR A 44 16.60 11.01 8.58
C TYR A 44 16.28 12.48 8.86
N THR A 45 16.53 12.94 10.08
CA THR A 45 16.33 14.33 10.50
C THR A 45 17.64 14.95 10.97
N THR A 46 17.66 16.27 11.08
CA THR A 46 18.78 17.00 11.71
C THR A 46 18.79 16.89 13.24
N GLY A 47 17.75 16.31 13.86
CA GLY A 47 17.52 16.32 15.30
C GLY A 47 17.07 17.66 15.87
N ILE A 48 16.87 18.68 15.02
CA ILE A 48 16.36 20.00 15.42
C ILE A 48 14.84 20.01 15.31
N GLU A 49 14.17 20.35 16.40
CA GLU A 49 12.75 20.68 16.43
C GLU A 49 12.56 22.17 16.10
N ALA A 50 11.55 22.48 15.31
CA ALA A 50 11.21 23.84 14.92
C ALA A 50 9.72 23.94 14.63
N ASP A 51 9.07 24.99 15.12
CA ASP A 51 7.69 25.37 14.78
C ASP A 51 7.62 25.72 13.28
N LEU A 52 7.32 24.73 12.45
CA LEU A 52 7.36 24.81 10.99
C LEU A 52 6.07 25.42 10.44
N ASP A 53 4.95 25.30 11.17
CA ASP A 53 3.66 25.86 10.77
C ASP A 53 3.37 27.24 11.37
N GLY A 54 4.16 27.67 12.35
CA GLY A 54 4.10 28.98 13.02
C GLY A 54 2.98 29.08 14.06
N ASN A 55 2.48 27.98 14.58
CA ASN A 55 1.36 27.94 15.53
C ASN A 55 1.78 28.20 16.99
N GLY A 56 3.09 28.23 17.27
CA GLY A 56 3.67 28.50 18.59
C GLY A 56 3.75 27.28 19.51
N THR A 57 3.40 26.09 19.05
CA THR A 57 3.62 24.80 19.71
C THR A 57 4.65 23.96 18.96
N LEU A 58 5.08 22.84 19.57
CA LEU A 58 5.91 21.83 18.90
C LEU A 58 5.05 20.57 18.73
N ASP A 59 4.57 20.36 17.51
CA ASP A 59 3.61 19.32 17.15
C ASP A 59 4.22 18.19 16.32
N PHE A 60 3.41 17.18 15.97
CA PHE A 60 3.83 16.11 15.07
C PHE A 60 4.27 16.67 13.70
N GLY A 61 5.43 16.22 13.22
CA GLY A 61 6.02 16.70 11.96
C GLY A 61 6.96 17.89 12.11
N GLU A 62 7.09 18.47 13.30
CA GLU A 62 7.88 19.69 13.54
C GLU A 62 9.36 19.41 13.82
N LYS A 63 9.95 18.61 12.92
CA LYS A 63 11.37 18.27 12.91
C LYS A 63 11.98 18.66 11.59
N LEU A 64 13.12 19.33 11.64
CA LEU A 64 13.80 19.77 10.42
C LEU A 64 14.42 18.57 9.69
N PRO A 65 13.99 18.29 8.44
CA PRO A 65 14.46 17.13 7.66
C PRO A 65 15.96 17.19 7.36
N ASP A 66 16.63 16.03 7.27
CA ASP A 66 17.97 15.96 6.70
C ASP A 66 17.88 16.18 5.18
N ALA A 67 18.36 17.34 4.72
CA ALA A 67 18.29 17.72 3.30
C ALA A 67 19.02 16.74 2.37
N ASN A 68 20.07 16.06 2.85
CA ASN A 68 20.81 15.09 2.05
C ASN A 68 20.01 13.80 1.87
N VAL A 69 19.31 13.35 2.91
CA VAL A 69 18.39 12.20 2.82
C VAL A 69 17.20 12.54 1.93
N LEU A 70 16.57 13.70 2.14
CA LEU A 70 15.42 14.14 1.35
C LEU A 70 15.76 14.23 -0.14
N LYS A 71 16.89 14.87 -0.48
CA LYS A 71 17.34 14.99 -1.87
C LYS A 71 17.61 13.63 -2.49
N ALA A 72 18.39 12.77 -1.84
CA ALA A 72 18.71 11.47 -2.39
C ALA A 72 17.46 10.61 -2.59
N GLY A 73 16.56 10.59 -1.61
CA GLY A 73 15.31 9.84 -1.69
C GLY A 73 14.41 10.34 -2.82
N ALA A 74 14.33 11.66 -3.02
CA ALA A 74 13.53 12.25 -4.09
C ALA A 74 14.11 11.97 -5.48
N ASP A 75 15.43 12.14 -5.64
CA ASP A 75 16.13 11.82 -6.89
C ASP A 75 15.96 10.32 -7.25
N ALA A 76 16.09 9.44 -6.25
CA ALA A 76 15.89 8.00 -6.45
C ALA A 76 14.44 7.68 -6.82
N LEU A 77 13.46 8.32 -6.19
CA LEU A 77 12.04 8.10 -6.52
C LEU A 77 11.72 8.54 -7.95
N ASP A 78 12.22 9.70 -8.37
CA ASP A 78 12.08 10.19 -9.75
C ASP A 78 12.67 9.19 -10.75
N GLN A 79 13.90 8.73 -10.49
CA GLN A 79 14.56 7.73 -11.32
C GLN A 79 13.73 6.44 -11.44
N TYR A 80 13.37 5.82 -10.31
CA TYR A 80 12.63 4.56 -10.32
C TYR A 80 11.22 4.68 -10.90
N THR A 81 10.59 5.84 -10.75
CA THR A 81 9.28 6.11 -11.38
C THR A 81 9.43 6.21 -12.89
N ALA A 82 10.48 6.85 -13.40
CA ALA A 82 10.75 6.92 -14.84
C ALA A 82 11.11 5.55 -15.44
N GLU A 83 11.86 4.72 -14.71
CA GLU A 83 12.16 3.34 -15.10
C GLU A 83 10.87 2.50 -15.14
N LEU A 84 9.99 2.65 -14.14
CA LEU A 84 8.70 1.98 -14.09
C LEU A 84 7.78 2.41 -15.23
N ASP A 85 7.69 3.71 -15.53
CA ASP A 85 6.90 4.26 -16.64
C ASP A 85 7.37 3.71 -17.99
N THR A 86 8.69 3.69 -18.21
CA THR A 86 9.30 3.09 -19.39
C THR A 86 8.91 1.60 -19.50
N SER A 87 9.13 0.84 -18.43
CA SER A 87 8.84 -0.61 -18.40
C SER A 87 7.35 -0.90 -18.63
N ALA A 88 6.46 -0.12 -18.03
CA ALA A 88 5.02 -0.26 -18.18
C ALA A 88 4.56 0.09 -19.61
N SER A 89 5.19 1.06 -20.27
CA SER A 89 4.87 1.43 -21.65
C SER A 89 5.28 0.36 -22.69
N GLU A 90 6.30 -0.43 -22.37
CA GLU A 90 6.80 -1.52 -23.21
C GLU A 90 6.11 -2.86 -22.89
N TRP A 91 5.42 -2.94 -21.74
CA TRP A 91 4.78 -4.17 -21.29
C TRP A 91 3.50 -4.47 -22.08
N GLU A 92 3.43 -5.68 -22.62
CA GLU A 92 2.21 -6.24 -23.23
C GLU A 92 1.53 -7.19 -22.22
N PRO A 93 0.55 -6.72 -21.43
CA PRO A 93 -0.10 -7.55 -20.43
C PRO A 93 -0.90 -8.68 -21.08
N THR A 94 -0.87 -9.85 -20.45
CA THR A 94 -1.62 -11.03 -20.86
C THR A 94 -2.83 -11.28 -19.95
N GLU A 95 -3.73 -12.16 -20.39
CA GLU A 95 -4.81 -12.66 -19.52
C GLU A 95 -4.24 -13.33 -18.26
N SER A 96 -3.14 -14.07 -18.39
CA SER A 96 -2.43 -14.70 -17.26
C SER A 96 -2.02 -13.67 -16.22
N ASP A 97 -1.49 -12.51 -16.65
CA ASP A 97 -1.08 -11.44 -15.73
C ASP A 97 -2.27 -10.83 -15.00
N ALA A 98 -3.36 -10.55 -15.72
CA ALA A 98 -4.58 -9.99 -15.13
C ALA A 98 -5.22 -10.93 -14.10
N PHE A 99 -5.32 -12.23 -14.44
CA PHE A 99 -5.84 -13.24 -13.51
C PHE A 99 -4.90 -13.46 -12.32
N THR A 100 -3.59 -13.43 -12.53
CA THR A 100 -2.60 -13.52 -11.45
C THR A 100 -2.71 -12.34 -10.50
N ALA A 101 -2.77 -11.11 -11.02
CA ALA A 101 -2.95 -9.91 -10.19
C ALA A 101 -4.22 -10.00 -9.33
N LEU A 102 -5.35 -10.44 -9.89
CA LEU A 102 -6.60 -10.61 -9.14
C LEU A 102 -6.50 -11.69 -8.05
N VAL A 103 -5.84 -12.82 -8.32
CA VAL A 103 -5.72 -13.92 -7.35
C VAL A 103 -4.72 -13.59 -6.24
N VAL A 104 -3.60 -12.95 -6.58
CA VAL A 104 -2.50 -12.68 -5.64
C VAL A 104 -2.73 -11.39 -4.84
N MET A 105 -3.24 -10.33 -5.47
CA MET A 105 -3.33 -9.01 -4.82
C MET A 105 -4.62 -8.82 -4.02
N VAL A 106 -5.75 -9.40 -4.43
CA VAL A 106 -7.02 -9.26 -3.69
C VAL A 106 -6.90 -9.76 -2.23
N PRO A 107 -6.35 -10.95 -1.92
CA PRO A 107 -6.33 -11.51 -0.57
C PRO A 107 -5.17 -10.99 0.31
N THR A 108 -4.76 -9.73 0.16
CA THR A 108 -3.70 -9.09 0.96
C THR A 108 -4.24 -8.19 2.08
N MET A 109 -5.54 -8.30 2.40
CA MET A 109 -6.23 -7.40 3.32
C MET A 109 -5.66 -7.43 4.75
N SER A 110 -5.32 -8.61 5.27
CA SER A 110 -4.80 -8.75 6.64
C SER A 110 -3.53 -7.94 6.88
N GLU A 111 -2.62 -7.91 5.89
CA GLU A 111 -1.38 -7.15 6.00
C GLU A 111 -1.68 -5.65 6.10
N TYR A 112 -2.55 -5.15 5.22
CA TYR A 112 -2.89 -3.73 5.22
C TYR A 112 -3.69 -3.29 6.45
N PHE A 113 -4.62 -4.11 6.94
CA PHE A 113 -5.33 -3.82 8.19
C PHE A 113 -4.40 -3.91 9.41
N ASN A 114 -3.40 -4.79 9.40
CA ASN A 114 -2.40 -4.83 10.46
C ASN A 114 -1.50 -3.58 10.43
N SER A 115 -1.08 -3.09 9.26
CA SER A 115 -0.36 -1.81 9.17
C SER A 115 -1.25 -0.65 9.61
N TRP A 116 -2.53 -0.61 9.21
CA TRP A 116 -3.50 0.39 9.68
C TRP A 116 -3.63 0.39 11.20
N LYS A 117 -3.79 -0.79 11.81
CA LYS A 117 -3.87 -0.99 13.27
C LYS A 117 -2.68 -0.39 14.01
N ASN A 118 -1.48 -0.54 13.46
CA ASN A 118 -0.26 -0.08 14.10
C ASN A 118 0.07 1.38 13.78
N SER A 119 -0.64 2.01 12.85
CA SER A 119 -0.40 3.39 12.42
C SER A 119 -0.91 4.43 13.42
N ARG A 120 -0.52 5.70 13.20
CA ARG A 120 -1.03 6.85 13.96
C ARG A 120 -2.54 7.05 13.85
N PHE A 121 -3.19 6.50 12.82
CA PHE A 121 -4.65 6.59 12.64
C PHE A 121 -5.44 5.79 13.69
N ILE A 122 -4.80 4.83 14.36
CA ILE A 122 -5.40 4.06 15.47
C ILE A 122 -4.66 4.31 16.79
N LEU A 123 -3.33 4.29 16.79
CA LEU A 123 -2.54 4.40 18.01
C LEU A 123 -2.16 5.84 18.38
N GLY A 124 -2.40 6.82 17.51
CA GLY A 124 -1.94 8.19 17.70
C GLY A 124 -0.43 8.23 17.96
N ASP A 125 -0.03 8.95 19.01
CA ASP A 125 1.38 9.11 19.39
C ASP A 125 2.04 7.84 19.96
N ALA A 126 1.25 6.81 20.27
CA ALA A 126 1.80 5.51 20.68
C ALA A 126 2.26 4.66 19.48
N SER A 127 2.00 5.09 18.24
CA SER A 127 2.49 4.39 17.05
C SER A 127 4.00 4.52 16.93
N GLU A 128 4.67 3.38 16.70
CA GLU A 128 6.10 3.32 16.37
C GLU A 128 6.34 3.13 14.86
N GLN A 129 5.29 3.19 14.03
CA GLN A 129 5.47 3.05 12.58
C GLN A 129 6.22 4.26 12.02
N ARG A 130 7.19 3.95 11.14
CA ARG A 130 7.99 4.95 10.43
C ARG A 130 7.22 5.54 9.26
N ASP A 131 6.45 4.71 8.56
CA ASP A 131 5.64 5.03 7.39
C ASP A 131 4.14 4.96 7.69
N PHE A 132 3.32 5.40 6.74
CA PHE A 132 1.86 5.49 6.83
C PHE A 132 1.39 6.35 8.00
N VAL A 133 2.12 7.45 8.25
CA VAL A 133 1.88 8.36 9.36
C VAL A 133 0.99 9.53 8.99
N VAL A 134 0.87 9.83 7.68
CA VAL A 134 -0.03 10.87 7.16
C VAL A 134 -0.98 10.40 6.08
N ILE A 135 -0.78 9.21 5.53
CA ILE A 135 -1.73 8.57 4.61
C ILE A 135 -2.22 7.28 5.24
N SER A 136 -3.55 7.18 5.41
CA SER A 136 -4.16 5.98 5.98
C SER A 136 -4.01 4.81 5.02
N ARG A 137 -3.60 3.66 5.56
CA ARG A 137 -3.61 2.38 4.84
C ARG A 137 -4.96 2.04 4.22
N LEU A 138 -6.07 2.51 4.80
CA LEU A 138 -7.41 2.29 4.24
C LEU A 138 -7.62 3.03 2.91
N ALA A 139 -6.97 4.18 2.71
CA ALA A 139 -7.00 4.90 1.44
C ALA A 139 -6.28 4.10 0.35
N ASP A 140 -5.13 3.54 0.67
CA ASP A 140 -4.34 2.71 -0.24
C ASP A 140 -5.09 1.43 -0.63
N ILE A 141 -5.71 0.74 0.32
CA ILE A 141 -6.54 -0.45 0.03
C ILE A 141 -7.66 -0.10 -0.96
N GLN A 142 -8.33 1.04 -0.78
CA GLN A 142 -9.40 1.48 -1.69
C GLN A 142 -8.90 1.72 -3.11
N ASN A 143 -7.73 2.35 -3.24
CA ASN A 143 -7.12 2.62 -4.54
C ASN A 143 -6.72 1.30 -5.22
N ILE A 144 -6.10 0.38 -4.49
CA ILE A 144 -5.73 -0.95 -4.99
C ILE A 144 -6.97 -1.72 -5.45
N LEU A 145 -8.01 -1.80 -4.62
CA LEU A 145 -9.26 -2.46 -4.99
C LEU A 145 -9.93 -1.77 -6.19
N GLY A 146 -9.83 -0.45 -6.30
CA GLY A 146 -10.27 0.31 -7.46
C GLY A 146 -9.55 -0.11 -8.75
N SER A 147 -8.23 -0.21 -8.72
CA SER A 147 -7.44 -0.70 -9.85
C SER A 147 -7.76 -2.15 -10.19
N LEU A 148 -7.95 -3.02 -9.20
CA LEU A 148 -8.34 -4.42 -9.43
C LEU A 148 -9.75 -4.57 -10.03
N GLN A 149 -10.67 -3.65 -9.74
CA GLN A 149 -11.96 -3.58 -10.44
C GLN A 149 -11.79 -3.24 -11.92
N VAL A 150 -10.86 -2.34 -12.26
CA VAL A 150 -10.55 -2.02 -13.67
C VAL A 150 -9.98 -3.26 -14.36
N VAL A 151 -8.99 -3.91 -13.76
CA VAL A 151 -8.41 -5.17 -14.29
C VAL A 151 -9.48 -6.23 -14.51
N TYR A 152 -10.36 -6.44 -13.51
CA TYR A 152 -11.46 -7.39 -13.64
C TYR A 152 -12.43 -7.00 -14.76
N GLY A 153 -12.75 -5.71 -14.91
CA GLY A 153 -13.62 -5.19 -15.96
C GLY A 153 -13.13 -5.58 -17.36
N GLU A 154 -11.82 -5.51 -17.61
CA GLU A 154 -11.22 -5.87 -18.89
C GLU A 154 -11.30 -7.38 -19.19
N VAL A 155 -11.13 -8.25 -18.19
CA VAL A 155 -11.22 -9.71 -18.38
C VAL A 155 -12.63 -10.28 -18.21
N LYS A 156 -13.59 -9.47 -17.75
CA LYS A 156 -14.97 -9.90 -17.50
C LYS A 156 -15.65 -10.55 -18.72
N PRO A 157 -15.52 -10.06 -19.97
CA PRO A 157 -16.12 -10.73 -21.13
C PRO A 157 -15.65 -12.17 -21.32
N LEU A 158 -14.37 -12.45 -21.03
CA LEU A 158 -13.82 -13.78 -21.08
C LEU A 158 -14.41 -14.67 -19.97
N VAL A 159 -14.51 -14.15 -18.75
CA VAL A 159 -15.18 -14.84 -17.63
C VAL A 159 -16.64 -15.14 -17.98
N GLN A 160 -17.36 -14.19 -18.59
CA GLN A 160 -18.75 -14.35 -19.01
C GLN A 160 -18.93 -15.46 -20.05
N SER A 161 -17.95 -15.63 -20.95
CA SER A 161 -17.99 -16.70 -21.96
C SER A 161 -17.95 -18.11 -21.34
N ALA A 162 -17.28 -18.26 -20.20
CA ALA A 162 -17.21 -19.50 -19.45
C ALA A 162 -18.35 -19.65 -18.43
N ASP A 163 -18.71 -18.57 -17.73
CA ASP A 163 -19.75 -18.57 -16.70
C ASP A 163 -20.27 -17.14 -16.41
N ALA A 164 -21.36 -16.75 -17.08
CA ALA A 164 -21.96 -15.41 -16.94
C ALA A 164 -22.48 -15.09 -15.53
N ALA A 165 -22.96 -16.10 -14.80
CA ALA A 165 -23.45 -15.92 -13.43
C ALA A 165 -22.26 -15.67 -12.48
N GLN A 166 -21.21 -16.48 -12.60
CA GLN A 166 -19.99 -16.31 -11.83
C GLN A 166 -19.29 -14.98 -12.15
N ALA A 167 -19.31 -14.53 -13.41
CA ALA A 167 -18.77 -13.23 -13.79
C ALA A 167 -19.46 -12.07 -13.05
N THR A 168 -20.79 -12.10 -13.00
CA THR A 168 -21.59 -11.09 -12.28
C THR A 168 -21.32 -11.14 -10.79
N GLN A 169 -21.17 -12.35 -10.23
CA GLN A 169 -20.87 -12.53 -8.81
C GLN A 169 -19.51 -11.96 -8.43
N ILE A 170 -18.45 -12.20 -9.22
CA ILE A 170 -17.10 -11.69 -8.92
C ILE A 170 -17.09 -10.16 -8.96
N GLU A 171 -17.72 -9.55 -9.97
CA GLU A 171 -17.85 -8.10 -10.07
C GLU A 171 -18.52 -7.50 -8.82
N GLN A 172 -19.65 -8.09 -8.41
CA GLN A 172 -20.38 -7.63 -7.24
C GLN A 172 -19.55 -7.79 -5.97
N SER A 173 -18.90 -8.95 -5.77
CA SER A 173 -18.07 -9.21 -4.59
C SER A 173 -16.89 -8.22 -4.50
N LEU A 174 -16.23 -7.89 -5.61
CA LEU A 174 -15.18 -6.87 -5.66
C LEU A 174 -15.74 -5.48 -5.28
N GLY A 175 -16.92 -5.13 -5.81
CA GLY A 175 -17.61 -3.89 -5.46
C GLY A 175 -17.98 -3.81 -3.97
N ASP A 176 -18.48 -4.91 -3.41
CA ASP A 176 -18.85 -5.00 -2.00
C ASP A 176 -17.63 -4.91 -1.08
N LEU A 177 -16.51 -5.56 -1.43
CA LEU A 177 -15.26 -5.47 -0.69
C LEU A 177 -14.71 -4.03 -0.68
N LYS A 178 -14.66 -3.38 -1.85
CA LYS A 178 -14.24 -1.97 -1.92
C LYS A 178 -15.16 -1.05 -1.12
N SER A 179 -16.47 -1.25 -1.21
CA SER A 179 -17.46 -0.48 -0.46
C SER A 179 -17.30 -0.67 1.05
N PHE A 180 -17.03 -1.91 1.50
CA PHE A 180 -16.73 -2.20 2.88
C PHE A 180 -15.54 -1.38 3.39
N VAL A 181 -14.40 -1.42 2.69
CA VAL A 181 -13.19 -0.66 3.08
C VAL A 181 -13.47 0.84 3.02
N SER A 182 -14.16 1.32 1.99
CA SER A 182 -14.51 2.73 1.84
C SER A 182 -15.38 3.25 2.98
N ASN A 183 -16.32 2.44 3.48
CA ASN A 183 -17.13 2.79 4.64
C ASN A 183 -16.30 2.87 5.92
N VAL A 184 -15.33 1.98 6.13
CA VAL A 184 -14.41 2.06 7.27
C VAL A 184 -13.59 3.35 7.19
N TYR A 185 -13.02 3.63 6.02
CA TYR A 185 -12.26 4.86 5.80
C TYR A 185 -13.10 6.12 5.98
N ALA A 186 -14.34 6.14 5.50
CA ALA A 186 -15.25 7.27 5.72
C ALA A 186 -15.54 7.52 7.20
N ARG A 187 -15.58 6.47 8.04
CA ARG A 187 -15.71 6.63 9.50
C ARG A 187 -14.45 7.25 10.11
N GLU A 188 -13.27 6.78 9.73
CA GLU A 188 -11.98 7.36 10.14
C GLU A 188 -11.92 8.86 9.74
N GLN A 189 -12.20 9.19 8.48
CA GLN A 189 -12.24 10.57 7.98
C GLN A 189 -13.33 11.43 8.65
N GLY A 190 -14.40 10.79 9.13
CA GLY A 190 -15.44 11.42 9.96
C GLY A 190 -15.02 11.67 11.41
N GLY A 191 -13.78 11.34 11.80
CA GLY A 191 -13.23 11.54 13.14
C GLY A 191 -13.51 10.39 14.11
N TYR A 192 -14.10 9.29 13.66
CA TYR A 192 -14.28 8.11 14.51
C TYR A 192 -12.92 7.46 14.78
N GLN A 193 -12.56 7.33 16.05
CA GLN A 193 -11.33 6.68 16.50
C GLN A 193 -11.56 5.19 16.65
N HIS A 194 -11.00 4.40 15.74
CA HIS A 194 -11.09 2.94 15.78
C HIS A 194 -10.20 2.36 16.89
N ALA A 195 -10.70 1.34 17.58
CA ALA A 195 -9.88 0.57 18.52
C ALA A 195 -9.01 -0.46 17.75
N PRO A 196 -7.82 -0.83 18.26
CA PRO A 196 -6.99 -1.87 17.64
C PRO A 196 -7.74 -3.19 17.42
N GLU A 197 -8.58 -3.59 18.38
CA GLU A 197 -9.39 -4.81 18.28
C GLU A 197 -10.49 -4.70 17.20
N GLU A 198 -11.01 -3.49 16.96
CA GLU A 198 -11.94 -3.26 15.85
C GLU A 198 -11.22 -3.44 14.50
N ALA A 199 -9.97 -2.98 14.39
CA ALA A 199 -9.18 -3.18 13.19
C ALA A 199 -8.87 -4.66 12.90
N ASP A 200 -8.64 -5.47 13.94
CA ASP A 200 -8.46 -6.92 13.79
C ASP A 200 -9.73 -7.60 13.25
N VAL A 201 -10.91 -7.23 13.78
CA VAL A 201 -12.19 -7.79 13.32
C VAL A 201 -12.49 -7.35 11.87
N LEU A 202 -12.30 -6.07 11.56
CA LEU A 202 -12.53 -5.54 10.22
C LEU A 202 -11.57 -6.13 9.19
N GLY A 203 -10.29 -6.31 9.58
CA GLY A 203 -9.28 -6.93 8.74
C GLY A 203 -9.58 -8.39 8.45
N ALA A 204 -10.00 -9.17 9.46
CA ALA A 204 -10.41 -10.55 9.28
C ALA A 204 -11.62 -10.66 8.33
N GLU A 205 -12.62 -9.79 8.47
CA GLU A 205 -13.79 -9.75 7.59
C GLU A 205 -13.41 -9.39 6.14
N ALA A 206 -12.59 -8.35 5.95
CA ALA A 206 -12.06 -7.98 4.64
C ALA A 206 -11.29 -9.13 3.99
N GLN A 207 -10.43 -9.79 4.76
CA GLN A 207 -9.65 -10.93 4.30
C GLN A 207 -10.53 -12.11 3.89
N ASN A 208 -11.55 -12.44 4.67
CA ASN A 208 -12.47 -13.54 4.33
C ASN A 208 -13.18 -13.29 2.99
N ARG A 209 -13.67 -12.06 2.79
CA ARG A 209 -14.28 -11.63 1.51
C ARG A 209 -13.28 -11.72 0.36
N ALA A 210 -12.07 -11.20 0.58
CA ALA A 210 -11.01 -11.19 -0.42
C ALA A 210 -10.56 -12.61 -0.83
N THR A 211 -10.37 -13.51 0.13
CA THR A 211 -10.04 -14.92 -0.11
C THR A 211 -11.14 -15.62 -0.92
N ALA A 212 -12.42 -15.34 -0.63
CA ALA A 212 -13.53 -15.89 -1.40
C ALA A 212 -13.51 -15.41 -2.86
N ILE A 213 -13.23 -14.11 -3.09
CA ILE A 213 -13.10 -13.54 -4.44
C ILE A 213 -11.93 -14.20 -5.18
N ALA A 214 -10.75 -14.26 -4.57
CA ALA A 214 -9.58 -14.89 -5.17
C ALA A 214 -9.86 -16.36 -5.55
N GLY A 215 -10.56 -17.10 -4.69
CA GLY A 215 -10.99 -18.47 -4.99
C GLY A 215 -11.95 -18.56 -6.19
N GLN A 216 -12.90 -17.62 -6.33
CA GLN A 216 -13.79 -17.56 -7.48
C GLN A 216 -13.03 -17.26 -8.78
N VAL A 217 -12.06 -16.33 -8.73
CA VAL A 217 -11.22 -15.97 -9.88
C VAL A 217 -10.30 -17.15 -10.28
N ALA A 218 -9.67 -17.83 -9.31
CA ALA A 218 -8.85 -19.00 -9.58
C ALA A 218 -9.66 -20.15 -10.22
N GLN A 219 -10.90 -20.36 -9.78
CA GLN A 219 -11.79 -21.37 -10.36
C GLN A 219 -12.11 -21.08 -11.84
N ILE A 220 -12.39 -19.83 -12.20
CA ILE A 220 -12.66 -19.51 -13.61
C ILE A 220 -11.39 -19.53 -14.45
N ALA A 221 -10.24 -19.10 -13.92
CA ALA A 221 -8.95 -19.23 -14.60
C ALA A 221 -8.69 -20.70 -14.99
N ALA A 222 -8.93 -21.64 -14.06
CA ALA A 222 -8.82 -23.08 -14.34
C ALA A 222 -9.79 -23.56 -15.42
N LYS A 223 -11.06 -23.10 -15.42
CA LYS A 223 -12.04 -23.43 -16.48
C LYS A 223 -11.60 -22.92 -17.86
N LEU A 224 -10.96 -21.74 -17.89
CA LEU A 224 -10.46 -21.08 -19.09
C LEU A 224 -9.07 -21.58 -19.50
N ASN A 225 -8.45 -22.48 -18.72
CA ASN A 225 -7.08 -22.94 -18.91
C ASN A 225 -6.04 -21.80 -18.92
N ILE A 226 -6.30 -20.77 -18.11
CA ILE A 226 -5.39 -19.64 -17.85
C ILE A 226 -4.51 -20.02 -16.68
N LYS A 227 -3.19 -19.87 -16.87
CA LYS A 227 -2.21 -20.10 -15.81
C LYS A 227 -2.28 -18.94 -14.80
N ILE A 228 -2.20 -19.27 -13.51
CA ILE A 228 -1.91 -18.30 -12.45
C ILE A 228 -0.44 -18.47 -12.10
N GLU A 229 0.30 -17.37 -12.03
CA GLU A 229 1.70 -17.41 -11.59
C GLU A 229 1.76 -17.29 -10.07
N GLU A 230 2.65 -18.07 -9.45
CA GLU A 230 2.94 -18.05 -8.01
C GLU A 230 4.18 -17.21 -7.72
#